data_AF-A0A7W0M3E6-F1
#
_entry.id   AF-A0A7W0M3E6-F1
#
_cell.length_a   1.000
_cell.length_b   1.000
_cell.length_c   1.000
_cell.angle_alpha   90.00
_cell.angle_beta   90.00
_cell.angle_gamma   90.00
#
_symmetry.space_group_name_H-M   'P 1'
#
loop_
_entity.id
_entity.type
_entity.pdbx_description
1 polymer ?
#
loop_
_entity_poly.entity_id
_entity_poly.type
_entity_poly.pdbx_seq_one_letter_code
_entity_poly.pdbx_strand_id
1 'polypeptide(L)'
;MTDPRVLDDEAVLAGVRGASASLWTELWAAVDQLLQERPWVDWVPATEGADGVVTVGYPIYSEPLRVVERSLYEVGAIVPFDWPSWPGQELYPDGVGLERAPAADAVRMLTSVIRAERFGDGTIDACMRNGLLPRALLRLRRWYDEEHRP
;
A
#
# COMPACT_ATOMS: atom_id res chain seq x y z
N MET A 1 26.48 -12.30 3.51
CA MET A 1 26.28 -10.87 3.85
C MET A 1 25.16 -10.39 2.94
N THR A 2 23.94 -10.37 3.45
CA THR A 2 22.73 -10.00 2.69
C THR A 2 22.81 -8.52 2.33
N ASP A 3 22.47 -8.17 1.10
CA ASP A 3 22.43 -6.79 0.66
C ASP A 3 21.40 -6.02 1.53
N PRO A 4 21.81 -4.98 2.29
CA PRO A 4 20.88 -4.22 3.12
C PRO A 4 19.77 -3.54 2.31
N ARG A 5 19.91 -3.48 0.96
CA ARG A 5 18.91 -2.95 0.03
C ARG A 5 17.74 -3.91 -0.23
N VAL A 6 17.88 -5.19 0.12
CA VAL A 6 16.85 -6.21 -0.10
C VAL A 6 16.75 -7.09 1.14
N LEU A 7 15.78 -6.77 2.01
CA LEU A 7 15.26 -7.74 2.97
C LEU A 7 14.84 -8.97 2.16
N ASP A 8 15.34 -10.17 2.47
CA ASP A 8 14.97 -11.37 1.70
C ASP A 8 13.48 -11.70 1.83
N ASP A 9 12.96 -12.48 0.89
CA ASP A 9 11.52 -12.76 0.80
C ASP A 9 10.96 -13.40 2.07
N GLU A 10 11.74 -14.24 2.74
CA GLU A 10 11.27 -14.91 3.95
C GLU A 10 11.20 -13.94 5.13
N ALA A 11 12.17 -13.04 5.26
CA ALA A 11 12.17 -12.00 6.27
C ALA A 11 11.05 -10.96 6.02
N VAL A 12 10.73 -10.66 4.77
CA VAL A 12 9.55 -9.85 4.41
C VAL A 12 8.26 -10.56 4.82
N LEU A 13 8.12 -11.85 4.50
CA LEU A 13 6.91 -12.61 4.80
C LEU A 13 6.76 -13.00 6.27
N ALA A 14 7.84 -13.05 7.04
CA ALA A 14 7.81 -13.33 8.47
C ALA A 14 6.92 -12.33 9.25
N GLY A 15 6.93 -11.05 8.83
CA GLY A 15 6.09 -10.02 9.44
C GLY A 15 4.59 -10.30 9.28
N VAL A 16 4.18 -10.70 8.08
CA VAL A 16 2.76 -10.96 7.75
C VAL A 16 2.26 -12.32 8.25
N ARG A 17 3.14 -13.32 8.40
CA ARG A 17 2.77 -14.64 8.94
C ARG A 17 2.39 -14.62 10.42
N GLY A 18 2.86 -13.63 11.17
CA GLY A 18 2.59 -13.51 12.61
C GLY A 18 1.24 -12.89 12.97
N ALA A 19 0.53 -12.32 12.00
CA ALA A 19 -0.73 -11.63 12.24
C ALA A 19 -1.91 -12.59 12.49
N SER A 20 -2.84 -12.19 13.35
CA SER A 20 -4.03 -13.00 13.66
C SER A 20 -5.02 -13.01 12.49
N ALA A 21 -5.81 -14.08 12.39
CA ALA A 21 -6.86 -14.19 11.37
C ALA A 21 -7.91 -13.07 11.43
N SER A 22 -8.14 -12.47 12.61
CA SER A 22 -9.06 -11.34 12.77
C SER A 22 -8.54 -10.07 12.09
N LEU A 23 -7.24 -9.80 12.17
CA LEU A 23 -6.63 -8.64 11.50
C LEU A 23 -6.69 -8.79 9.98
N TRP A 24 -6.45 -10.00 9.47
CA TRP A 24 -6.64 -10.30 8.05
C TRP A 24 -8.10 -10.15 7.61
N THR A 25 -9.05 -10.59 8.44
CA THR A 25 -10.49 -10.42 8.14
C THR A 25 -10.86 -8.94 8.05
N GLU A 26 -10.36 -8.11 8.96
CA GLU A 26 -10.57 -6.66 8.93
C GLU A 26 -9.97 -6.03 7.67
N LEU A 27 -8.71 -6.36 7.34
CA LEU A 27 -8.06 -5.87 6.14
C LEU A 27 -8.86 -6.21 4.87
N TRP A 28 -9.29 -7.46 4.71
CA TRP A 28 -9.99 -7.89 3.49
C TRP A 28 -11.40 -7.33 3.39
N ALA A 29 -12.12 -7.17 4.50
CA ALA A 29 -13.39 -6.47 4.50
C ALA A 29 -13.22 -5.01 4.03
N ALA A 30 -12.17 -4.32 4.49
CA ALA A 30 -11.87 -2.96 4.08
C ALA A 30 -11.43 -2.86 2.61
N VAL A 31 -10.61 -3.80 2.12
CA VAL A 31 -10.23 -3.89 0.70
C VAL A 31 -11.45 -4.12 -0.18
N ASP A 32 -12.36 -5.01 0.21
CA ASP A 32 -13.58 -5.29 -0.57
C ASP A 32 -14.47 -4.04 -0.69
N GLN A 33 -14.62 -3.26 0.39
CA GLN A 33 -15.31 -1.96 0.36
C GLN A 33 -14.56 -0.95 -0.52
N LEU A 34 -13.24 -0.81 -0.33
CA LEU A 34 -12.40 0.13 -1.07
C LEU A 34 -12.46 -0.09 -2.59
N LEU A 35 -12.51 -1.34 -3.04
CA LEU A 35 -12.56 -1.66 -4.47
C LEU A 35 -13.92 -1.31 -5.10
N GLN A 36 -15.00 -1.34 -4.32
CA GLN A 36 -16.36 -1.02 -4.77
C GLN A 36 -16.69 0.48 -4.70
N GLU A 37 -16.08 1.21 -3.78
CA GLU A 37 -16.38 2.64 -3.57
C GLU A 37 -15.61 3.57 -4.49
N ARG A 38 -16.27 4.64 -4.93
CA ARG A 38 -15.66 5.80 -5.62
C ARG A 38 -16.40 7.08 -5.19
N PRO A 39 -15.72 8.24 -5.10
CA PRO A 39 -14.26 8.42 -5.22
C PRO A 39 -13.51 7.86 -4.00
N TRP A 40 -12.24 7.48 -4.18
CA TRP A 40 -11.38 7.05 -3.07
C TRP A 40 -10.79 8.22 -2.29
N VAL A 41 -10.61 9.35 -2.96
CA VAL A 41 -9.93 10.53 -2.47
C VAL A 41 -10.70 11.75 -2.95
N ASP A 42 -11.05 12.61 -2.01
CA ASP A 42 -11.60 13.94 -2.29
C ASP A 42 -10.51 14.99 -2.09
N TRP A 43 -10.22 15.78 -3.11
CA TRP A 43 -9.20 16.83 -3.02
C TRP A 43 -9.81 18.14 -2.53
N VAL A 44 -9.26 18.66 -1.44
CA VAL A 44 -9.50 20.05 -1.03
C VAL A 44 -8.66 20.94 -1.94
N PRO A 45 -9.25 21.90 -2.67
CA PRO A 45 -8.50 22.77 -3.55
C PRO A 45 -7.60 23.71 -2.76
N ALA A 46 -6.50 24.13 -3.38
CA ALA A 46 -5.70 25.21 -2.83
C ALA A 46 -6.52 26.49 -2.76
N THR A 47 -6.34 27.27 -1.70
CA THR A 47 -7.03 28.55 -1.50
C THR A 47 -6.03 29.64 -1.17
N GLU A 48 -6.26 30.84 -1.68
CA GLU A 48 -5.48 32.04 -1.35
C GLU A 48 -6.34 32.96 -0.48
N GLY A 49 -5.86 33.25 0.72
CA GLY A 49 -6.50 34.15 1.67
C GLY A 49 -6.37 35.61 1.24
N ALA A 50 -7.26 36.47 1.76
CA ALA A 50 -7.22 37.91 1.49
C ALA A 50 -5.94 38.62 2.02
N ASP A 51 -5.19 37.94 2.87
CA ASP A 51 -3.88 38.35 3.42
C ASP A 51 -2.70 37.84 2.58
N GLY A 52 -2.96 37.17 1.45
CA GLY A 52 -1.94 36.57 0.58
C GLY A 52 -1.39 35.23 1.07
N VAL A 53 -1.96 34.66 2.14
CA VAL A 53 -1.57 33.33 2.63
C VAL A 53 -2.19 32.26 1.74
N VAL A 54 -1.36 31.37 1.19
CA VAL A 54 -1.81 30.23 0.38
C VAL A 54 -1.92 28.98 1.26
N THR A 55 -3.11 28.38 1.30
CA THR A 55 -3.31 27.02 1.79
C THR A 55 -3.20 26.08 0.61
N VAL A 56 -2.23 25.15 0.67
CA VAL A 56 -2.07 24.13 -0.36
C VAL A 56 -3.24 23.15 -0.33
N GLY A 57 -3.65 22.67 -1.50
CA GLY A 57 -4.69 21.63 -1.59
C GLY A 57 -4.16 20.30 -1.08
N TYR A 58 -5.04 19.49 -0.47
CA TYR A 58 -4.68 18.24 0.16
C TYR A 58 -5.77 17.17 -0.02
N PRO A 59 -5.41 15.88 0.02
CA PRO A 59 -6.34 14.78 -0.14
C PRO A 59 -7.07 14.47 1.17
N ILE A 60 -8.35 14.14 1.04
CA ILE A 60 -9.16 13.50 2.09
C ILE A 60 -9.43 12.08 1.61
N TYR A 61 -8.77 11.11 2.22
CA TYR A 61 -8.98 9.68 1.93
C TYR A 61 -10.30 9.19 2.51
N SER A 62 -11.00 8.34 1.75
CA SER A 62 -12.21 7.65 2.19
C SER A 62 -11.96 6.75 3.41
N GLU A 63 -13.01 6.44 4.16
CA GLU A 63 -12.90 5.62 5.36
C GLU A 63 -12.31 4.22 5.06
N PRO A 64 -12.76 3.48 4.02
CA PRO A 64 -12.14 2.20 3.69
C PRO A 64 -10.65 2.31 3.37
N LEU A 65 -10.22 3.39 2.72
CA LEU A 65 -8.81 3.59 2.39
C LEU A 65 -7.96 3.80 3.66
N ARG A 66 -8.47 4.58 4.62
CA ARG A 66 -7.81 4.77 5.93
C ARG A 66 -7.74 3.47 6.73
N VAL A 67 -8.81 2.66 6.70
CA VAL A 67 -8.84 1.35 7.35
C VAL A 67 -7.82 0.41 6.71
N VAL A 68 -7.75 0.36 5.37
CA VAL A 68 -6.73 -0.43 4.65
C VAL A 68 -5.33 0.00 5.06
N GLU A 69 -5.02 1.30 5.07
CA GLU A 69 -3.71 1.79 5.50
C GLU A 69 -3.36 1.32 6.92
N ARG A 70 -4.25 1.53 7.88
CA ARG A 70 -4.06 1.10 9.27
C ARG A 70 -3.85 -0.41 9.35
N SER A 71 -4.74 -1.19 8.74
CA SER A 71 -4.69 -2.65 8.82
C SER A 71 -3.45 -3.24 8.15
N LEU A 72 -2.88 -2.58 7.12
CA LEU A 72 -1.58 -2.98 6.56
C LEU A 72 -0.44 -2.90 7.59
N TYR A 73 -0.44 -1.92 8.49
CA TYR A 73 0.51 -1.90 9.61
C TYR A 73 0.21 -3.01 10.62
N GLU A 74 -1.05 -3.22 10.96
CA GLU A 74 -1.47 -4.20 11.98
C GLU A 74 -1.18 -5.64 11.55
N VAL A 75 -1.35 -5.98 10.27
CA VAL A 75 -0.98 -7.30 9.74
C VAL A 75 0.53 -7.43 9.48
N GLY A 76 1.33 -6.39 9.72
CA GLY A 76 2.78 -6.43 9.50
C GLY A 76 3.21 -6.34 8.03
N ALA A 77 2.35 -5.85 7.13
CA ALA A 77 2.66 -5.69 5.70
C ALA A 77 3.46 -4.42 5.38
N ILE A 78 3.74 -3.57 6.38
CA ILE A 78 4.63 -2.41 6.24
C ILE A 78 5.98 -2.71 6.89
N VAL A 79 6.95 -3.17 6.08
CA VAL A 79 8.23 -3.71 6.58
C VAL A 79 9.38 -2.69 6.52
N PRO A 80 10.34 -2.71 7.45
CA PRO A 80 11.47 -1.78 7.45
C PRO A 80 12.61 -2.25 6.53
N PHE A 81 12.51 -1.95 5.22
CA PHE A 81 13.59 -2.14 4.24
C PHE A 81 13.96 -0.83 3.54
N ASP A 82 15.02 -0.83 2.72
CA ASP A 82 15.45 0.31 1.90
C ASP A 82 14.52 0.49 0.67
N TRP A 83 13.25 0.80 0.95
CA TRP A 83 12.22 1.02 -0.06
C TRP A 83 12.53 2.14 -1.07
N PRO A 84 13.24 3.25 -0.73
CA PRO A 84 13.55 4.28 -1.72
C PRO A 84 14.51 3.79 -2.82
N SER A 85 15.39 2.85 -2.50
CA SER A 85 16.37 2.29 -3.44
C SER A 85 15.86 1.04 -4.18
N TRP A 86 14.69 0.51 -3.81
CA TRP A 86 14.15 -0.71 -4.41
C TRP A 86 13.46 -0.40 -5.75
N PRO A 87 13.80 -1.11 -6.85
CA PRO A 87 13.35 -0.77 -8.20
C PRO A 87 11.90 -1.21 -8.49
N GLY A 88 11.02 -1.25 -7.48
CA GLY A 88 9.69 -1.84 -7.60
C GLY A 88 8.85 -1.26 -8.73
N GLN A 89 8.84 0.07 -8.90
CA GLN A 89 8.10 0.74 -9.99
C GLN A 89 8.68 0.45 -11.38
N GLU A 90 10.00 0.20 -11.47
CA GLU A 90 10.65 -0.19 -12.73
C GLU A 90 10.36 -1.65 -13.09
N LEU A 91 10.33 -2.53 -12.08
CA LEU A 91 10.00 -3.94 -12.22
C LEU A 91 8.50 -4.15 -12.53
N TYR A 92 7.64 -3.34 -11.92
CA TYR A 92 6.19 -3.44 -11.98
C TYR A 92 5.55 -2.08 -12.30
N PRO A 93 5.70 -1.56 -13.53
CA PRO A 93 5.11 -0.29 -13.92
C PRO A 93 3.59 -0.35 -13.76
N ASP A 94 3.02 0.60 -13.03
CA ASP A 94 1.61 0.62 -12.62
C ASP A 94 1.13 -0.67 -11.93
N GLY A 95 2.05 -1.46 -11.37
CA GLY A 95 1.78 -2.76 -10.74
C GLY A 95 1.54 -3.91 -11.72
N VAL A 96 1.75 -3.73 -13.03
CA VAL A 96 1.64 -4.81 -14.02
C VAL A 96 2.67 -5.89 -13.73
N GLY A 97 2.24 -7.16 -13.66
CA GLY A 97 3.10 -8.31 -13.38
C GLY A 97 3.16 -8.70 -11.90
N LEU A 98 2.68 -7.85 -10.98
CA LEU A 98 2.61 -8.18 -9.55
C LEU A 98 1.77 -9.43 -9.28
N GLU A 99 0.75 -9.70 -10.10
CA GLU A 99 -0.14 -10.86 -9.92
C GLU A 99 0.57 -12.22 -10.03
N ARG A 100 1.78 -12.24 -10.61
CA ARG A 100 2.65 -13.42 -10.73
C ARG A 100 3.97 -13.28 -9.96
N ALA A 101 4.23 -12.12 -9.38
CA ALA A 101 5.44 -11.86 -8.62
C ALA A 101 5.47 -12.66 -7.30
N PRO A 102 6.63 -12.82 -6.67
CA PRO A 102 6.72 -13.25 -5.27
C PRO A 102 5.81 -12.40 -4.37
N ALA A 103 5.17 -13.03 -3.38
CA ALA A 103 4.30 -12.30 -2.44
C ALA A 103 5.05 -11.20 -1.68
N ALA A 104 6.34 -11.41 -1.41
CA ALA A 104 7.21 -10.42 -0.79
C ALA A 104 7.31 -9.12 -1.60
N ASP A 105 7.24 -9.18 -2.94
CA ASP A 105 7.27 -7.97 -3.78
C ASP A 105 5.97 -7.17 -3.67
N ALA A 106 4.83 -7.82 -3.44
CA ALA A 106 3.60 -7.10 -3.12
C ALA A 106 3.72 -6.38 -1.77
N VAL A 107 4.31 -7.00 -0.75
CA VAL A 107 4.56 -6.37 0.57
C VAL A 107 5.53 -5.19 0.44
N ARG A 108 6.61 -5.34 -0.34
CA ARG A 108 7.56 -4.25 -0.65
C ARG A 108 6.88 -3.11 -1.39
N MET A 109 6.01 -3.41 -2.34
CA MET A 109 5.23 -2.41 -3.08
C MET A 109 4.27 -1.66 -2.17
N LEU A 110 3.49 -2.37 -1.34
CA LEU A 110 2.58 -1.76 -0.36
C LEU A 110 3.35 -0.85 0.59
N THR A 111 4.48 -1.31 1.12
CA THR A 111 5.37 -0.50 1.97
C THR A 111 5.83 0.77 1.25
N SER A 112 6.25 0.66 -0.01
CA SER A 112 6.76 1.79 -0.79
C SER A 112 5.68 2.83 -1.04
N VAL A 113 4.47 2.41 -1.45
CA VAL A 113 3.32 3.30 -1.70
C VAL A 113 2.91 4.03 -0.42
N ILE A 114 2.67 3.28 0.66
CA ILE A 114 2.19 3.86 1.93
C ILE A 114 3.22 4.80 2.55
N ARG A 115 4.52 4.50 2.45
CA ARG A 115 5.56 5.38 2.99
C ARG A 115 5.84 6.59 2.12
N ALA A 116 5.72 6.46 0.79
CA ALA A 116 5.93 7.57 -0.13
C ALA A 116 4.91 8.71 0.08
N GLU A 117 3.68 8.41 0.52
CA GLU A 117 2.68 9.43 0.89
C GLU A 117 3.18 10.42 1.96
N ARG A 118 4.12 10.00 2.81
CA ARG A 118 4.66 10.88 3.86
C ARG A 118 5.54 12.02 3.31
N PHE A 119 5.95 11.92 2.05
CA PHE A 119 6.84 12.87 1.39
C PHE A 119 6.11 13.77 0.39
N GLY A 120 4.79 13.58 0.23
CA GLY A 120 3.96 14.41 -0.62
C GLY A 120 2.56 13.84 -0.75
N ASP A 121 1.64 14.74 -1.08
CA ASP A 121 0.23 14.40 -1.20
C ASP A 121 -0.10 13.81 -2.58
N GLY A 122 -0.89 12.75 -2.59
CA GLY A 122 -1.49 12.16 -3.79
C GLY A 122 -0.85 10.88 -4.32
N THR A 123 0.14 10.30 -3.62
CA THR A 123 0.82 9.07 -4.10
C THR A 123 -0.15 7.87 -4.15
N ILE A 124 -0.89 7.67 -3.07
CA ILE A 124 -1.91 6.64 -2.88
C ILE A 124 -3.02 6.84 -3.90
N ASP A 125 -3.49 8.07 -4.11
CA ASP A 125 -4.50 8.37 -5.11
C ASP A 125 -4.04 7.99 -6.53
N ALA A 126 -2.82 8.41 -6.91
CA ALA A 126 -2.23 8.01 -8.19
C ALA A 126 -2.13 6.49 -8.33
N CYS A 127 -1.68 5.79 -7.27
CA CYS A 127 -1.57 4.33 -7.23
C CYS A 127 -2.93 3.60 -7.22
N MET A 128 -3.98 4.24 -6.70
CA MET A 128 -5.35 3.73 -6.81
C MET A 128 -5.86 3.85 -8.24
N ARG A 129 -5.64 5.01 -8.88
CA ARG A 129 -6.11 5.29 -10.25
C ARG A 129 -5.42 4.44 -11.32
N ASN A 130 -4.10 4.23 -11.21
CA ASN A 130 -3.36 3.40 -12.18
C ASN A 130 -3.48 1.89 -11.89
N GLY A 131 -4.08 1.52 -10.76
CA GLY A 131 -4.35 0.14 -10.35
C GLY A 131 -3.19 -0.54 -9.63
N LEU A 132 -2.09 0.15 -9.36
CA LEU A 132 -0.93 -0.42 -8.67
C LEU A 132 -1.26 -0.89 -7.26
N LEU A 133 -1.89 -0.02 -6.45
CA LEU A 133 -2.25 -0.36 -5.07
C LEU A 133 -3.28 -1.51 -5.03
N PRO A 134 -4.37 -1.50 -5.83
CA PRO A 134 -5.26 -2.66 -5.97
C PRO A 134 -4.54 -3.97 -6.34
N ARG A 135 -3.62 -3.95 -7.31
CA ARG A 135 -2.88 -5.16 -7.74
C ARG A 135 -1.98 -5.70 -6.62
N ALA A 136 -1.29 -4.82 -5.89
CA ALA A 136 -0.46 -5.21 -4.76
C ALA A 136 -1.29 -5.83 -3.62
N LEU A 137 -2.43 -5.21 -3.27
CA LEU A 137 -3.37 -5.73 -2.27
C LEU A 137 -3.90 -7.11 -2.65
N LEU A 138 -4.33 -7.29 -3.90
CA LEU A 138 -4.86 -8.56 -4.38
C LEU A 138 -3.79 -9.64 -4.47
N ARG A 139 -2.54 -9.30 -4.81
CA ARG A 139 -1.44 -10.26 -4.79
C ARG A 139 -1.15 -10.75 -3.36
N LEU A 140 -1.17 -9.84 -2.37
CA LEU A 140 -1.03 -10.21 -0.97
C LEU A 140 -2.21 -11.07 -0.49
N ARG A 141 -3.44 -10.74 -0.89
CA ARG A 141 -4.63 -11.55 -0.58
C ARG A 141 -4.51 -12.96 -1.13
N ARG A 142 -4.08 -13.11 -2.39
CA ARG A 142 -3.86 -14.43 -3.00
C ARG A 142 -2.85 -15.25 -2.20
N TRP A 143 -1.75 -14.65 -1.78
CA TRP A 143 -0.79 -15.32 -0.91
C TRP A 143 -1.44 -15.78 0.41
N TYR A 144 -2.23 -14.90 1.05
CA TYR A 144 -2.93 -15.23 2.28
C TYR A 144 -3.96 -16.38 2.12
N ASP A 145 -4.71 -16.39 1.02
CA ASP A 145 -5.76 -17.37 0.79
C ASP A 145 -5.21 -18.74 0.31
N GLU A 146 -4.15 -18.74 -0.51
CA GLU A 146 -3.67 -19.92 -1.25
C GLU A 146 -2.31 -20.45 -0.78
N GLU A 147 -1.41 -19.57 -0.31
CA GLU A 147 0.03 -19.88 -0.12
C GLU A 147 0.49 -19.82 1.35
N HIS A 148 -0.30 -19.17 2.23
CA HIS A 148 0.04 -18.90 3.63
C HIS A 148 -0.19 -20.12 4.55
N ARG A 149 -1.08 -21.05 4.19
CA ARG A 149 -1.30 -22.27 4.98
C ARG A 149 -0.30 -23.36 4.58
N PRO A 150 0.30 -24.07 5.56
CA PRO A 150 1.21 -25.18 5.30
C PRO A 150 0.54 -26.36 4.61
#